data_AF-G8X7R7-F1
#
_entry.id   AF-G8X7R7-F1
#
_cell.length_a   1.000
_cell.length_b   1.000
_cell.length_c   1.000
_cell.angle_alpha   90.00
_cell.angle_beta   90.00
_cell.angle_gamma   90.00
#
_symmetry.space_group_name_H-M   'P 1'
#
loop_
_entity.id
_entity.type
_entity.pdbx_description
1 polymer ?
#
loop_
_entity_poly.entity_id
_entity_poly.type
_entity_poly.pdbx_seq_one_letter_code
_entity_poly.pdbx_strand_id
1 'polypeptide(L)'
;MQYDKRSTRSNWIRILTPHAESGKGFHFIPEIGEEVLVGFESGNAEKPFVLGTHYNGSETSGYHTSGNDVKAIHTRSGTKIILNDAQGSVFIEDPSGNTWTMDGHGNINVNAPKNMIITAGEDMIINVGKNMSTTVGMNITESAGINKNETIGAMKNTTVAMDMMTIVIPFKL
;
A
#
# COMPACT_ATOMS: atom_id res chain seq x y z
N MET A 1 6.18 42.05 33.57
CA MET A 1 7.12 40.99 33.16
C MET A 1 7.39 41.18 31.68
N GLN A 2 8.58 41.65 31.31
CA GLN A 2 8.95 41.87 29.90
C GLN A 2 9.24 40.51 29.26
N TYR A 3 8.54 40.19 28.17
CA TYR A 3 8.89 39.07 27.30
C TYR A 3 10.13 39.46 26.49
N ASP A 4 11.29 38.92 26.86
CA ASP A 4 12.53 39.11 26.14
C ASP A 4 12.55 38.20 24.89
N LYS A 5 12.56 38.82 23.71
CA LYS A 5 12.59 38.18 22.38
C LYS A 5 14.00 37.68 22.03
N ARG A 6 14.58 36.81 22.85
CA ARG A 6 15.85 36.14 22.53
C ARG A 6 15.58 34.80 21.86
N SER A 7 15.98 34.70 20.58
CA SER A 7 16.18 33.45 19.83
C SER A 7 15.21 32.33 20.19
N THR A 8 13.96 32.43 19.72
CA THR A 8 12.81 31.59 20.08
C THR A 8 12.88 30.17 19.50
N ARG A 9 13.96 29.45 19.79
CA ARG A 9 14.08 28.02 19.49
C ARG A 9 14.02 27.27 20.81
N SER A 10 12.98 26.47 20.99
CA SER A 10 12.99 25.46 22.05
C SER A 10 14.08 24.43 21.76
N ASN A 11 14.55 23.74 22.80
CA ASN A 11 15.34 22.53 22.60
C ASN A 11 14.51 21.45 21.89
N TRP A 12 15.19 20.47 21.32
CA TRP A 12 14.54 19.26 20.82
C TRP A 12 13.94 18.48 21.98
N ILE A 13 12.72 17.97 21.77
CA ILE A 13 11.97 17.21 22.77
C ILE A 13 11.63 15.83 22.20
N ARG A 14 11.53 14.82 23.06
CA ARG A 14 11.22 13.44 22.65
C ARG A 14 9.74 13.30 22.30
N ILE A 15 9.41 12.30 21.49
CA ILE A 15 8.02 11.97 21.12
C ILE A 15 7.68 10.60 21.70
N LEU A 16 6.52 10.50 22.34
CA LEU A 16 5.92 9.22 22.73
C LEU A 16 5.42 8.53 21.46
N THR A 17 5.89 7.33 21.21
CA THR A 17 5.43 6.49 20.10
C THR A 17 4.82 5.21 20.65
N PRO A 18 3.73 4.68 20.05
CA PRO A 18 3.07 3.46 20.52
C PRO A 18 3.99 2.24 20.64
N HIS A 19 5.07 2.17 19.85
CA HIS A 19 6.04 1.09 19.89
C HIS A 19 7.41 1.60 19.42
N ALA A 20 8.45 1.43 20.26
CA ALA A 20 9.83 1.78 19.92
C ALA A 20 10.84 0.81 20.54
N GLU A 21 11.79 0.38 19.71
CA GLU A 21 13.00 -0.35 20.11
C GLU A 21 14.12 -0.02 19.12
N SER A 22 15.35 -0.51 19.37
CA SER A 22 16.46 -0.33 18.43
C SER A 22 16.12 -0.93 17.05
N GLY A 23 16.07 -0.08 16.02
CA GLY A 23 15.85 -0.48 14.63
C GLY A 23 14.41 -0.86 14.23
N LYS A 24 13.42 -0.73 15.13
CA LYS A 24 12.01 -1.05 14.84
C LYS A 24 11.04 -0.19 15.65
N GLY A 25 9.87 0.10 15.11
CA GLY A 25 8.86 0.90 15.81
C GLY A 25 7.79 1.50 14.91
N PHE A 26 6.91 2.28 15.53
CA PHE A 26 5.95 3.13 14.85
C PHE A 26 6.59 4.50 14.60
N HIS A 27 6.78 4.86 13.33
CA HIS A 27 7.48 6.09 12.93
C HIS A 27 6.53 7.04 12.18
N PHE A 28 5.69 7.73 12.95
CA PHE A 28 4.82 8.81 12.47
C PHE A 28 5.18 10.06 13.26
N ILE A 29 6.00 10.91 12.65
CA ILE A 29 6.45 12.16 13.26
C ILE A 29 5.54 13.29 12.76
N PRO A 30 5.10 14.20 13.64
CA PRO A 30 4.28 15.33 13.21
C PRO A 30 4.95 16.15 12.12
N GLU A 31 4.15 16.64 11.18
CA GLU A 31 4.59 17.50 10.09
C GLU A 31 4.79 18.95 10.58
N ILE A 32 5.56 19.74 9.82
CA ILE A 32 5.74 21.17 10.15
C ILE A 32 4.40 21.89 10.06
N GLY A 33 4.01 22.54 11.16
CA GLY A 33 2.75 23.27 11.27
C GLY A 33 1.64 22.49 11.98
N GLU A 34 1.83 21.19 12.25
CA GLU A 34 0.88 20.41 13.05
C GLU A 34 0.96 20.77 14.54
N GLU A 35 -0.20 20.78 15.18
CA GLU A 35 -0.31 21.02 16.61
C GLU A 35 -0.04 19.73 17.39
N VAL A 36 0.79 19.85 18.43
CA VAL A 36 1.19 18.74 19.28
C VAL A 36 0.77 18.99 20.72
N LEU A 37 0.39 17.92 21.42
CA LEU A 37 0.20 17.95 22.86
C LEU A 37 1.54 17.66 23.55
N VAL A 38 1.98 18.55 24.43
CA VAL A 38 3.23 18.41 25.18
C VAL A 38 2.94 18.03 26.63
N GLY A 39 3.51 16.92 27.08
CA GLY A 39 3.57 16.50 28.47
C GLY A 39 4.92 16.83 29.09
N PHE A 40 4.99 16.77 30.42
CA PHE A 40 6.20 17.08 31.20
C PHE A 40 6.49 15.96 32.19
N GLU A 41 7.71 15.40 32.17
CA GLU A 41 8.07 14.30 33.05
C GLU A 41 7.96 14.73 34.52
N SER A 42 7.10 14.05 35.28
CA SER A 42 6.82 14.38 36.68
C SER A 42 6.44 15.85 36.92
N GLY A 43 5.81 16.50 35.93
CA GLY A 43 5.42 17.91 36.02
C GLY A 43 6.59 18.90 35.90
N ASN A 44 7.80 18.44 35.55
CA ASN A 44 8.95 19.31 35.37
C ASN A 44 8.95 19.95 33.98
N ALA A 45 8.73 21.27 33.93
CA ALA A 45 8.70 22.05 32.69
C ALA A 45 9.99 21.94 31.84
N GLU A 46 11.12 21.63 32.47
CA GLU A 46 12.43 21.43 31.81
C GLU A 46 12.56 20.05 31.14
N LYS A 47 11.60 19.15 31.32
CA LYS A 47 11.57 17.82 30.72
C LYS A 47 10.31 17.58 29.86
N PRO A 48 10.10 18.40 28.82
CA PRO A 48 8.98 18.23 27.90
C PRO A 48 9.13 17.00 27.00
N PHE A 49 8.01 16.41 26.62
CA PHE A 49 7.91 15.40 25.57
C PHE A 49 6.55 15.50 24.86
N VAL A 50 6.50 15.17 23.57
CA VAL A 50 5.25 15.15 22.79
C VAL A 50 4.47 13.87 23.12
N LEU A 51 3.20 14.02 23.42
CA LEU A 51 2.25 12.90 23.62
C LEU A 51 1.63 12.43 22.29
N GLY A 52 1.43 13.34 21.35
CA GLY A 52 0.83 13.07 20.04
C GLY A 52 0.31 14.34 19.39
N THR A 53 -0.38 14.18 18.26
CA THR A 53 -1.09 15.25 17.55
C THR A 53 -2.59 15.16 17.80
N HIS A 54 -3.30 16.25 17.50
CA HIS A 54 -4.76 16.25 17.51
C HIS A 54 -5.28 17.16 16.40
N TYR A 55 -6.47 16.85 15.92
CA TYR A 55 -7.22 17.75 15.08
C TYR A 55 -7.72 18.94 15.92
N ASN A 56 -7.50 20.15 15.44
CA ASN A 56 -8.10 21.36 15.99
C ASN A 56 -9.37 21.69 15.19
N GLY A 57 -10.30 22.48 15.69
CA GLY A 57 -11.61 22.68 15.02
C GLY A 57 -11.57 23.14 13.55
N SER A 58 -10.43 23.61 13.03
CA SER A 58 -10.20 23.89 11.61
C SER A 58 -9.81 22.67 10.77
N GLU A 59 -9.17 21.67 11.37
CA GLU A 59 -8.70 20.44 10.71
C GLU A 59 -9.55 19.24 11.19
N THR A 60 -9.87 18.29 10.31
CA THR A 60 -10.62 17.08 10.73
C THR A 60 -10.05 15.86 10.03
N SER A 61 -10.31 14.67 10.60
CA SER A 61 -9.84 13.43 9.97
C SER A 61 -10.47 13.15 8.62
N GLY A 62 -11.68 13.67 8.35
CA GLY A 62 -12.48 13.31 7.17
C GLY A 62 -13.01 11.87 7.17
N TYR A 63 -12.74 11.08 8.20
CA TYR A 63 -13.11 9.66 8.32
C TYR A 63 -14.21 9.39 9.35
N HIS A 64 -14.82 10.43 9.90
CA HIS A 64 -15.91 10.26 10.86
C HIS A 64 -17.15 9.66 10.18
N THR A 65 -17.69 8.59 10.77
CA THR A 65 -19.04 8.08 10.48
C THR A 65 -19.81 7.95 11.79
N SER A 66 -21.15 7.96 11.71
CA SER A 66 -22.01 7.80 12.90
C SER A 66 -21.81 6.46 13.62
N GLY A 67 -21.45 5.41 12.88
CA GLY A 67 -21.15 4.08 13.41
C GLY A 67 -19.69 3.89 13.81
N ASN A 68 -18.81 4.88 13.58
CA ASN A 68 -17.36 4.71 13.67
C ASN A 68 -16.90 3.49 12.85
N ASP A 69 -17.40 3.34 11.63
CA ASP A 69 -17.13 2.17 10.78
C ASP A 69 -15.79 2.28 10.07
N VAL A 70 -15.28 3.49 9.86
CA VAL A 70 -14.07 3.74 9.10
C VAL A 70 -12.86 3.91 10.01
N LYS A 71 -11.84 3.08 9.82
CA LYS A 71 -10.50 3.24 10.43
C LYS A 71 -9.51 3.48 9.31
N ALA A 72 -8.71 4.55 9.40
CA ALA A 72 -7.83 4.93 8.32
C ALA A 72 -6.43 5.32 8.81
N ILE A 73 -5.43 4.99 7.99
CA ILE A 73 -4.12 5.61 7.98
C ILE A 73 -4.06 6.42 6.69
N HIS A 74 -3.84 7.72 6.81
CA HIS A 74 -3.74 8.64 5.68
C HIS A 74 -2.53 9.54 5.89
N THR A 75 -1.60 9.57 4.94
CA THR A 75 -0.37 10.37 5.02
C THR A 75 -0.48 11.64 4.18
N ARG A 76 0.38 12.63 4.45
CA ARG A 76 0.42 13.92 3.74
C ARG A 76 0.52 13.81 2.22
N SER A 77 1.17 12.76 1.70
CA SER A 77 1.26 12.55 0.25
C SER A 77 -0.08 12.17 -0.38
N GLY A 78 -1.05 11.72 0.41
CA GLY A 78 -2.35 11.20 -0.04
C GLY A 78 -2.43 9.67 -0.09
N THR A 79 -1.44 8.96 0.46
CA THR A 79 -1.45 7.49 0.56
C THR A 79 -2.37 7.06 1.69
N LYS A 80 -3.18 6.02 1.45
CA LYS A 80 -4.23 5.59 2.35
C LYS A 80 -4.23 4.08 2.57
N ILE A 81 -4.55 3.69 3.80
CA ILE A 81 -5.04 2.36 4.18
C ILE A 81 -6.35 2.58 4.92
N ILE A 82 -7.45 2.01 4.43
CA ILE A 82 -8.79 2.21 4.96
C ILE A 82 -9.42 0.85 5.25
N LEU A 83 -9.87 0.66 6.48
CA LEU A 83 -10.69 -0.46 6.91
C LEU A 83 -12.11 0.07 7.14
N ASN A 84 -13.11 -0.64 6.60
CA ASN A 84 -14.51 -0.30 6.80
C ASN A 84 -15.24 -1.47 7.46
N ASP A 85 -15.60 -1.30 8.73
CA ASP A 85 -16.21 -2.32 9.57
C ASP A 85 -17.67 -2.62 9.17
N ALA A 86 -18.39 -1.66 8.59
CA ALA A 86 -19.76 -1.88 8.10
C ALA A 86 -19.78 -2.75 6.83
N GLN A 87 -18.74 -2.63 6.00
CA GLN A 87 -18.60 -3.40 4.76
C GLN A 87 -17.73 -4.66 4.92
N GLY A 88 -16.94 -4.73 5.99
CA GLY A 88 -15.90 -5.76 6.16
C GLY A 88 -14.78 -5.65 5.12
N SER A 89 -14.52 -4.45 4.59
CA SER A 89 -13.62 -4.24 3.45
C SER A 89 -12.28 -3.60 3.85
N VAL A 90 -11.26 -3.82 3.02
CA VAL A 90 -9.94 -3.18 3.13
C VAL A 90 -9.58 -2.54 1.80
N PHE A 91 -9.14 -1.28 1.85
CA PHE A 91 -8.73 -0.50 0.69
C PHE A 91 -7.38 0.16 0.92
N ILE A 92 -6.45 -0.04 -0.01
CA ILE A 92 -5.13 0.60 -0.02
C ILE A 92 -5.00 1.38 -1.32
N GLU A 93 -4.61 2.65 -1.22
CA GLU A 93 -4.50 3.56 -2.35
C GLU A 93 -3.26 4.45 -2.24
N ASP A 94 -2.64 4.73 -3.38
CA ASP A 94 -1.74 5.87 -3.52
C ASP A 94 -2.35 6.98 -4.41
N PRO A 95 -1.81 8.20 -4.35
CA PRO A 95 -2.36 9.34 -5.08
C PRO A 95 -2.33 9.21 -6.61
N SER A 96 -1.56 8.25 -7.13
CA SER A 96 -1.46 8.00 -8.56
C SER A 96 -2.55 7.07 -9.10
N GLY A 97 -3.39 6.52 -8.21
CA GLY A 97 -4.52 5.65 -8.56
C GLY A 97 -4.19 4.16 -8.54
N ASN A 98 -3.05 3.74 -7.97
CA ASN A 98 -2.82 2.33 -7.69
C ASN A 98 -3.70 1.89 -6.53
N THR A 99 -4.39 0.76 -6.66
CA THR A 99 -5.30 0.26 -5.62
C THR A 99 -5.15 -1.22 -5.34
N TRP A 100 -5.37 -1.59 -4.08
CA TRP A 100 -5.59 -2.96 -3.63
C TRP A 100 -6.87 -2.97 -2.79
N THR A 101 -7.87 -3.70 -3.25
CA THR A 101 -9.21 -3.71 -2.66
C THR A 101 -9.61 -5.14 -2.31
N MET A 102 -9.97 -5.37 -1.05
CA MET A 102 -10.69 -6.55 -0.58
C MET A 102 -12.09 -6.08 -0.18
N ASP A 103 -13.14 -6.59 -0.85
CA ASP A 103 -14.46 -5.97 -0.79
C ASP A 103 -15.37 -6.44 0.37
N GLY A 104 -14.89 -7.37 1.21
CA GLY A 104 -15.67 -7.99 2.29
C GLY A 104 -16.66 -9.08 1.82
N HIS A 105 -16.80 -9.29 0.52
CA HIS A 105 -17.72 -10.25 -0.11
C HIS A 105 -16.99 -11.37 -0.86
N GLY A 106 -15.68 -11.50 -0.61
CA GLY A 106 -14.82 -12.54 -1.16
C GLY A 106 -14.12 -12.17 -2.47
N ASN A 107 -14.26 -10.91 -2.94
CA ASN A 107 -13.55 -10.46 -4.14
C ASN A 107 -12.31 -9.62 -3.78
N ILE A 108 -11.33 -9.69 -4.67
CA ILE A 108 -10.12 -8.86 -4.62
C ILE A 108 -9.96 -8.18 -5.97
N ASN A 109 -9.62 -6.89 -5.95
CA ASN A 109 -9.28 -6.11 -7.13
C ASN A 109 -7.95 -5.38 -6.91
N VAL A 110 -7.05 -5.49 -7.89
CA VAL A 110 -5.77 -4.79 -7.89
C VAL A 110 -5.64 -4.01 -9.20
N ASN A 111 -5.39 -2.71 -9.10
CA ASN A 111 -5.26 -1.82 -10.25
C ASN A 111 -3.95 -1.05 -10.21
N ALA A 112 -3.33 -0.91 -11.38
CA ALA A 112 -2.18 -0.03 -11.60
C ALA A 112 -2.37 0.74 -12.91
N PRO A 113 -2.47 2.09 -12.91
CA PRO A 113 -2.68 2.87 -14.12
C PRO A 113 -1.52 2.84 -15.14
N LYS A 114 -0.35 2.34 -14.72
CA LYS A 114 0.84 2.19 -15.57
C LYS A 114 1.29 0.73 -15.60
N ASN A 115 2.36 0.41 -14.87
CA ASN A 115 3.03 -0.90 -14.95
C ASN A 115 2.75 -1.71 -13.68
N MET A 116 2.57 -3.01 -13.85
CA MET A 116 2.55 -4.01 -12.76
C MET A 116 3.60 -5.07 -13.06
N ILE A 117 4.46 -5.38 -12.09
CA ILE A 117 5.55 -6.37 -12.22
C ILE A 117 5.39 -7.38 -11.07
N ILE A 118 5.44 -8.67 -11.39
CA ILE A 118 5.36 -9.76 -10.40
C ILE A 118 6.57 -10.67 -10.63
N THR A 119 7.41 -10.83 -9.60
CA THR A 119 8.65 -11.61 -9.65
C THR A 119 8.66 -12.62 -8.50
N ALA A 120 8.96 -13.89 -8.80
CA ALA A 120 9.21 -14.93 -7.80
C ALA A 120 10.65 -15.46 -7.97
N GLY A 121 11.35 -15.70 -6.85
CA GLY A 121 12.73 -16.20 -6.87
C GLY A 121 12.85 -17.71 -7.07
N GLU A 122 11.80 -18.44 -6.72
CA GLU A 122 11.67 -19.88 -6.90
C GLU A 122 10.41 -20.11 -7.75
N ASP A 123 9.33 -20.63 -7.16
CA ASP A 123 8.10 -20.97 -7.88
C ASP A 123 7.03 -19.87 -7.85
N MET A 124 6.28 -19.74 -8.96
CA MET A 124 5.01 -19.02 -9.03
C MET A 124 3.91 -19.99 -9.49
N ILE A 125 2.87 -20.15 -8.66
CA ILE A 125 1.76 -21.08 -8.92
C ILE A 125 0.44 -20.30 -9.01
N ILE A 126 -0.31 -20.47 -10.10
CA ILE A 126 -1.61 -19.83 -10.33
C ILE A 126 -2.67 -20.91 -10.53
N ASN A 127 -3.59 -21.05 -9.57
CA ASN A 127 -4.71 -22.00 -9.62
C ASN A 127 -6.03 -21.25 -9.77
N VAL A 128 -6.83 -21.59 -10.78
CA VAL A 128 -8.12 -20.94 -11.06
C VAL A 128 -9.21 -22.01 -11.20
N GLY A 129 -10.24 -21.95 -10.35
CA GLY A 129 -11.24 -23.02 -10.25
C GLY A 129 -12.33 -23.02 -11.33
N LYS A 130 -12.48 -21.92 -12.08
CA LYS A 130 -13.46 -21.81 -13.18
C LYS A 130 -12.79 -21.35 -14.47
N ASN A 131 -12.63 -20.04 -14.64
CA ASN A 131 -12.14 -19.46 -15.89
C ASN A 131 -10.98 -18.50 -15.62
N MET A 132 -9.95 -18.59 -16.46
CA MET A 132 -8.87 -17.59 -16.53
C MET A 132 -8.95 -16.89 -17.89
N SER A 133 -8.81 -15.57 -17.91
CA SER A 133 -8.80 -14.76 -19.12
C SER A 133 -7.60 -13.84 -19.11
N THR A 134 -6.89 -13.76 -20.24
CA THR A 134 -5.73 -12.88 -20.43
C THR A 134 -5.92 -12.12 -21.73
N THR A 135 -5.89 -10.78 -21.65
CA THR A 135 -6.02 -9.89 -22.79
C THR A 135 -4.86 -8.91 -22.80
N VAL A 136 -4.16 -8.79 -23.92
CA VAL A 136 -3.03 -7.88 -24.07
C VAL A 136 -3.20 -7.10 -25.38
N GLY A 137 -3.07 -5.77 -25.31
CA GLY A 137 -3.32 -4.89 -26.46
C GLY A 137 -2.21 -4.88 -27.51
N MET A 138 -1.00 -5.30 -27.13
CA MET A 138 0.17 -5.37 -28.02
C MET A 138 0.70 -6.81 -28.03
N ASN A 139 1.83 -7.07 -27.37
CA ASN A 139 2.55 -8.34 -27.47
C ASN A 139 2.48 -9.16 -26.19
N ILE A 140 2.34 -10.48 -26.34
CA ILE A 140 2.61 -11.47 -25.30
C ILE A 140 3.96 -12.12 -25.62
N THR A 141 4.85 -12.18 -24.62
CA THR A 141 6.13 -12.89 -24.72
C THR A 141 6.21 -13.92 -23.60
N GLU A 142 6.41 -15.18 -23.96
CA GLU A 142 6.56 -16.28 -23.01
C GLU A 142 7.87 -17.00 -23.31
N SER A 143 8.62 -17.35 -22.27
CA SER A 143 9.88 -18.07 -22.38
C SER A 143 10.00 -19.06 -21.24
N ALA A 144 10.40 -20.30 -21.55
CA ALA A 144 10.70 -21.33 -20.59
C ALA A 144 12.12 -21.85 -20.86
N GLY A 145 12.94 -21.97 -19.81
CA GLY A 145 14.33 -22.39 -19.95
C GLY A 145 14.51 -23.86 -20.34
N ILE A 146 13.51 -24.70 -20.04
CA ILE A 146 13.52 -26.13 -20.38
C ILE A 146 12.25 -26.50 -21.16
N ASN A 147 11.09 -26.53 -20.50
CA ASN A 147 9.84 -26.98 -21.12
C ASN A 147 8.69 -26.00 -20.84
N LYS A 148 7.85 -25.75 -21.84
CA LYS A 148 6.52 -25.15 -21.69
C LYS A 148 5.47 -26.20 -22.08
N ASN A 149 4.68 -26.68 -21.11
CA ASN A 149 3.67 -27.71 -21.34
C ASN A 149 2.27 -27.07 -21.37
N GLU A 150 1.43 -27.49 -22.32
CA GLU A 150 0.03 -27.10 -22.42
C GLU A 150 -0.85 -28.34 -22.60
N THR A 151 -1.82 -28.54 -21.72
CA THR A 151 -2.79 -29.65 -21.80
C THR A 151 -4.20 -29.09 -21.90
N ILE A 152 -4.90 -29.38 -22.99
CA ILE A 152 -6.24 -28.87 -23.26
C ILE A 152 -7.24 -30.02 -23.33
N GLY A 153 -8.25 -30.01 -22.45
CA GLY A 153 -9.18 -31.14 -22.30
C GLY A 153 -10.16 -31.34 -23.46
N ALA A 154 -10.42 -30.32 -24.26
CA ALA A 154 -11.35 -30.40 -25.40
C ALA A 154 -10.79 -29.79 -26.69
N MET A 155 -10.70 -28.46 -26.78
CA MET A 155 -10.34 -27.78 -28.02
C MET A 155 -9.39 -26.61 -27.77
N LYS A 156 -8.32 -26.53 -28.57
CA LYS A 156 -7.43 -25.37 -28.68
C LYS A 156 -7.64 -24.70 -30.03
N ASN A 157 -8.15 -23.47 -30.02
CA ASN A 157 -8.26 -22.65 -31.22
C ASN A 157 -7.10 -21.66 -31.30
N THR A 158 -6.50 -21.53 -32.48
CA THR A 158 -5.44 -20.56 -32.74
C THR A 158 -5.72 -19.90 -34.08
N THR A 159 -5.83 -18.58 -34.09
CA THR A 159 -6.04 -17.79 -35.31
C THR A 159 -4.89 -16.81 -35.41
N VAL A 160 -4.19 -16.84 -36.54
CA VAL A 160 -3.05 -15.97 -36.81
C VAL A 160 -3.33 -15.23 -38.10
N ALA A 161 -3.38 -13.90 -38.03
CA ALA A 161 -3.79 -13.07 -39.16
C ALA A 161 -2.71 -12.96 -40.25
N MET A 162 -1.44 -13.05 -39.86
CA MET A 162 -0.30 -12.89 -40.77
C MET A 162 0.48 -14.21 -40.91
N ASP A 163 1.42 -14.48 -40.01
CA ASP A 163 2.31 -15.64 -40.11
C ASP A 163 2.46 -16.37 -38.78
N MET A 164 2.53 -17.70 -38.87
CA MET A 164 2.83 -18.59 -37.75
C MET A 164 4.04 -19.46 -38.10
N MET A 165 5.22 -19.07 -37.62
CA MET A 165 6.45 -19.84 -37.79
C MET A 165 6.73 -20.70 -36.55
N THR A 166 7.04 -21.98 -36.76
CA THR A 166 7.57 -22.87 -35.72
C THR A 166 8.91 -23.42 -36.17
N ILE A 167 9.95 -23.22 -35.36
CA ILE A 167 11.30 -23.74 -35.62
C ILE A 167 11.59 -24.81 -34.57
N VAL A 168 11.90 -26.03 -35.04
CA VAL A 168 12.33 -27.14 -34.18
C VAL A 168 13.83 -27.34 -34.40
N ILE A 169 14.63 -27.18 -33.34
CA ILE A 169 16.06 -27.47 -33.36
C ILE A 169 16.26 -28.87 -32.75
N PRO A 170 16.62 -29.89 -33.55
CA PRO A 170 16.84 -31.22 -33.03
C PRO A 170 18.12 -31.27 -32.19
N PHE A 171 18.10 -32.01 -31.09
CA PHE A 171 19.33 -32.40 -30.40
C PHE A 171 20.12 -33.35 -31.31
N LYS A 172 21.39 -33.03 -31.60
CA LYS A 172 22.32 -34.00 -32.16
C LYS A 172 22.79 -34.90 -31.01
N LEU A 173 22.56 -36.20 -31.17
CA LEU A 173 23.14 -37.25 -30.32
C LEU A 173 24.66 -37.29 -30.47
#